data_AF-A0A415ZRF0-F1
#
_entry.id   AF-A0A415ZRF0-F1
#
_cell.length_a   1.000
_cell.length_b   1.000
_cell.length_c   1.000
_cell.angle_alpha   90.00
_cell.angle_beta   90.00
_cell.angle_gamma   90.00
#
_symmetry.space_group_name_H-M   'P 1'
#
loop_
_entity.id
_entity.type
_entity.pdbx_description
1 polymer ?
#
loop_
_entity_poly.entity_id
_entity_poly.type
_entity_poly.pdbx_seq_one_letter_code
_entity_poly.pdbx_strand_id
1 'polypeptide(L)'
;MDTREEFVGKFELGNKVDITDPCYNKGVWCRMTTDCKPGTWYGYATISDEGEWGDRVATLCIYLEDRKDVEPDWELIGDIGVDAGMAGFFRDKPDYTDEEWYQFCSRFDHRKCYTGLDYGVVSESGYGDGGYDVYANADRSAFMIEFLYDEDEE
;
A
#
# COMPACT_ATOMS: atom_id res chain seq x y z
N MET A 1 -17.71 -0.25 10.34
CA MET A 1 -16.90 0.88 10.86
C MET A 1 -17.20 2.14 10.07
N ASP A 2 -17.04 3.34 10.65
CA ASP A 2 -17.10 4.59 9.86
C ASP A 2 -15.75 4.76 9.16
N THR A 3 -15.75 4.79 7.82
CA THR A 3 -14.54 4.93 7.03
C THR A 3 -14.53 6.23 6.23
N ARG A 4 -13.33 6.76 6.02
CA ARG A 4 -13.08 7.88 5.09
C ARG A 4 -11.86 7.60 4.25
N GLU A 5 -11.85 8.08 3.02
CA GLU A 5 -10.70 7.91 2.14
C GLU A 5 -9.90 9.21 2.02
N GLU A 6 -8.57 9.10 2.01
CA GLU A 6 -7.65 10.21 1.86
C GLU A 6 -6.67 9.96 0.70
N PHE A 7 -6.45 10.99 -0.13
CA PHE A 7 -5.48 10.95 -1.21
C PHE A 7 -4.05 10.96 -0.65
N VAL A 8 -3.25 9.96 -1.03
CA VAL A 8 -1.87 9.77 -0.56
C VAL A 8 -0.86 10.44 -1.50
N GLY A 9 -1.03 10.27 -2.80
CA GLY A 9 -0.10 10.75 -3.81
C GLY A 9 -0.30 10.12 -5.17
N LYS A 10 0.53 10.50 -6.14
CA LYS A 10 0.54 9.91 -7.47
C LYS A 10 1.95 9.69 -7.98
N PHE A 11 2.15 8.64 -8.78
CA PHE A 11 3.44 8.25 -9.30
C PHE A 11 3.29 7.49 -10.62
N GLU A 12 4.35 7.47 -11.42
CA GLU A 12 4.38 6.73 -12.69
C GLU A 12 4.77 5.27 -12.45
N LEU A 13 4.06 4.33 -13.07
CA LEU A 13 4.46 2.93 -13.18
C LEU A 13 4.75 2.57 -14.64
N GLY A 14 5.68 1.62 -14.80
CA GLY A 14 5.90 0.94 -16.07
C GLY A 14 4.95 -0.25 -16.22
N ASN A 15 5.45 -1.36 -16.74
CA ASN A 15 4.64 -2.58 -16.90
C ASN A 15 4.60 -3.46 -15.65
N LYS A 16 5.17 -2.99 -14.54
CA LYS A 16 5.26 -3.74 -13.29
C LYS A 16 5.04 -2.82 -12.11
N VAL A 17 4.43 -3.39 -11.07
CA VAL A 17 4.32 -2.81 -9.74
C VAL A 17 5.03 -3.71 -8.75
N ASP A 18 5.70 -3.07 -7.81
CA ASP A 18 6.44 -3.71 -6.74
C ASP A 18 5.78 -3.42 -5.40
N ILE A 19 5.46 -4.47 -4.64
CA ILE A 19 4.57 -4.43 -3.48
C ILE A 19 5.29 -5.06 -2.31
N THR A 20 5.60 -4.27 -1.28
CA THR A 20 6.51 -4.70 -0.21
C THR A 20 6.48 -3.78 1.00
N ASP A 21 7.01 -4.27 2.11
CA ASP A 21 7.55 -3.44 3.18
C ASP A 21 8.77 -2.63 2.69
N PRO A 22 8.80 -1.30 2.91
CA PRO A 22 9.93 -0.45 2.56
C PRO A 22 11.24 -0.77 3.33
N CYS A 23 11.27 -1.64 4.33
CA CYS A 23 12.51 -2.08 4.98
C CYS A 23 13.26 -3.21 4.22
N TYR A 24 12.57 -3.99 3.37
CA TYR A 24 13.16 -5.19 2.75
C TYR A 24 14.00 -4.93 1.50
N ASN A 25 15.15 -5.61 1.39
CA ASN A 25 15.94 -5.62 0.15
C ASN A 25 15.34 -6.54 -0.92
N LYS A 26 15.84 -6.44 -2.16
CA LYS A 26 15.50 -7.29 -3.29
C LYS A 26 15.84 -8.76 -2.99
N GLY A 27 14.94 -9.67 -3.33
CA GLY A 27 15.13 -11.12 -3.18
C GLY A 27 14.60 -11.73 -1.89
N VAL A 28 13.93 -10.96 -1.03
CA VAL A 28 13.17 -11.49 0.11
C VAL A 28 11.88 -12.14 -0.40
N TRP A 29 11.53 -13.31 0.15
CA TRP A 29 10.36 -14.09 -0.28
C TRP A 29 9.02 -13.39 0.01
N CYS A 30 9.00 -12.48 0.98
CA CYS A 30 7.84 -11.70 1.43
C CYS A 30 7.48 -10.48 0.54
N ARG A 31 8.14 -10.31 -0.61
CA ARG A 31 7.94 -9.19 -1.55
C ARG A 31 7.28 -9.70 -2.81
N MET A 32 6.29 -8.96 -3.30
CA MET A 32 5.57 -9.30 -4.52
C MET A 32 5.92 -8.32 -5.65
N THR A 33 6.09 -8.84 -6.86
CA THR A 33 6.14 -8.02 -8.07
C THR A 33 5.21 -8.64 -9.10
N THR A 34 4.34 -7.83 -9.68
CA THR A 34 3.34 -8.30 -10.65
C THR A 34 3.21 -7.31 -11.81
N ASP A 35 2.68 -7.79 -12.93
CA ASP A 35 2.50 -6.99 -14.12
C ASP A 35 1.34 -6.00 -13.93
N CYS A 36 1.48 -4.80 -14.48
CA CYS A 36 0.47 -3.75 -14.48
C CYS A 36 0.49 -2.97 -15.81
N LYS A 37 -0.51 -2.11 -16.01
CA LYS A 37 -0.51 -1.18 -17.13
C LYS A 37 0.40 0.03 -16.84
N PRO A 38 1.20 0.48 -17.81
CA PRO A 38 2.00 1.69 -17.66
C PRO A 38 1.12 2.93 -17.61
N GLY A 39 1.54 3.94 -16.84
CA GLY A 39 0.87 5.23 -16.76
C GLY A 39 1.01 5.90 -15.40
N THR A 40 0.21 6.94 -15.18
CA THR A 40 0.14 7.64 -13.89
C THR A 40 -0.88 6.96 -12.98
N TRP A 41 -0.44 6.58 -11.79
CA TRP A 41 -1.23 5.91 -10.77
C TRP A 41 -1.48 6.83 -9.57
N TYR A 42 -2.66 6.70 -8.99
CA TYR A 42 -3.16 7.54 -7.90
C TYR A 42 -3.42 6.67 -6.68
N GLY A 43 -2.80 7.01 -5.56
CA GLY A 43 -2.86 6.27 -4.32
C GLY A 43 -3.82 6.89 -3.31
N TYR A 44 -4.57 6.03 -2.62
CA TYR A 44 -5.60 6.38 -1.66
C TYR A 44 -5.51 5.46 -0.44
N ALA A 45 -5.66 6.04 0.75
CA ALA A 45 -5.72 5.30 2.01
C ALA A 45 -7.15 5.37 2.57
N THR A 46 -7.73 4.22 2.88
CA THR A 46 -9.00 4.14 3.62
C THR A 46 -8.68 4.16 5.10
N ILE A 47 -9.15 5.20 5.78
CA ILE A 47 -9.01 5.39 7.22
C ILE A 47 -10.27 4.87 7.91
N SER A 48 -10.11 3.95 8.86
CA SER A 48 -11.16 3.43 9.73
C SER A 48 -11.05 4.05 11.13
N ASP A 49 -12.19 4.48 11.69
CA ASP A 49 -12.28 4.90 13.09
C ASP A 49 -12.48 3.67 13.99
N GLU A 50 -11.41 3.25 14.68
CA GLU A 50 -11.39 2.11 15.60
C GLU A 50 -11.72 2.52 17.06
N GLY A 51 -12.39 3.66 17.26
CA GLY A 51 -12.86 4.13 18.55
C GLY A 51 -11.71 4.43 19.53
N GLU A 52 -11.61 3.65 20.61
CA GLU A 52 -10.55 3.84 21.63
C GLU A 52 -9.13 3.63 21.08
N TRP A 53 -9.01 2.94 19.93
CA TRP A 53 -7.73 2.68 19.26
C TRP A 53 -7.35 3.76 18.24
N GLY A 54 -8.23 4.74 17.98
CA GLY A 54 -8.03 5.85 17.06
C GLY A 54 -8.12 5.47 15.57
N ASP A 55 -7.81 6.42 14.71
CA ASP A 55 -7.81 6.25 13.25
C ASP A 55 -6.72 5.25 12.80
N ARG A 56 -7.09 4.28 11.95
CA ARG A 56 -6.20 3.27 11.38
C ARG A 56 -6.35 3.18 9.87
N VAL A 57 -5.29 2.76 9.18
CA VAL A 57 -5.40 2.53 7.73
C VAL A 57 -5.91 1.12 7.51
N ALA A 58 -7.14 1.00 7.01
CA ALA A 58 -7.78 -0.26 6.67
C ALA A 58 -7.22 -0.82 5.36
N THR A 59 -7.10 0.05 4.34
CA THR A 59 -6.59 -0.35 3.02
C THR A 59 -5.73 0.75 2.39
N LEU A 60 -4.75 0.35 1.60
CA LEU A 60 -4.02 1.22 0.68
C LEU A 60 -4.30 0.76 -0.75
N CYS A 61 -4.88 1.63 -1.56
CA CYS A 61 -5.25 1.35 -2.95
C CYS A 61 -4.48 2.23 -3.93
N ILE A 62 -4.20 1.71 -5.13
CA ILE A 62 -3.74 2.51 -6.27
C ILE A 62 -4.62 2.27 -7.49
N TYR A 63 -4.89 3.32 -8.26
CA TYR A 63 -5.69 3.27 -9.50
C TYR A 63 -4.97 3.94 -10.67
N LEU A 64 -5.00 3.32 -11.84
CA LEU A 64 -4.50 3.90 -13.09
C LEU A 64 -5.41 5.05 -13.53
N GLU A 65 -4.83 6.20 -13.91
CA GLU A 65 -5.55 7.37 -14.44
C GLU A 65 -6.65 7.92 -13.53
N ASP A 66 -6.54 7.72 -12.22
CA ASP A 66 -7.53 8.18 -11.23
C ASP A 66 -8.94 7.61 -11.45
N ARG A 67 -9.03 6.38 -11.95
CA ARG A 67 -10.29 5.67 -12.25
C ARG A 67 -10.99 5.12 -10.99
N LYS A 68 -11.16 5.95 -9.95
CA LYS A 68 -11.88 5.56 -8.73
C LYS A 68 -13.39 5.39 -8.95
N ASP A 69 -13.95 6.04 -9.97
CA ASP A 69 -15.40 6.08 -10.22
C ASP A 69 -16.07 4.72 -10.51
N VAL A 70 -15.27 3.66 -10.64
CA VAL A 70 -15.74 2.27 -10.78
C VAL A 70 -15.11 1.46 -9.66
N GLU A 71 -15.93 0.97 -8.75
CA GLU A 71 -15.49 0.02 -7.72
C GLU A 71 -14.98 -1.25 -8.42
N PRO A 72 -13.70 -1.62 -8.26
CA PRO A 72 -13.15 -2.79 -8.94
C PRO A 72 -13.65 -4.07 -8.31
N ASP A 73 -13.94 -5.08 -9.14
CA ASP A 73 -14.02 -6.46 -8.67
C ASP A 73 -12.61 -6.92 -8.27
N TRP A 74 -12.40 -7.13 -6.96
CA TRP A 74 -11.11 -7.51 -6.40
C TRP A 74 -10.86 -9.02 -6.46
N GLU A 75 -9.68 -9.41 -6.92
CA GLU A 75 -9.19 -10.78 -6.88
C GLU A 75 -7.96 -10.84 -5.96
N LEU A 76 -7.90 -11.82 -5.04
CA LEU A 76 -6.71 -12.08 -4.24
C LEU A 76 -5.58 -12.58 -5.15
N ILE A 77 -4.42 -11.93 -5.08
CA ILE A 77 -3.27 -12.24 -5.94
C ILE A 77 -2.07 -12.77 -5.16
N GLY A 78 -2.17 -12.77 -3.83
CA GLY A 78 -1.22 -13.33 -2.88
C GLY A 78 -1.07 -12.42 -1.66
N ASP A 79 -0.07 -12.71 -0.84
CA ASP A 79 0.24 -11.98 0.38
C ASP A 79 1.66 -11.39 0.35
N ILE A 80 1.90 -10.38 1.19
CA ILE A 80 3.24 -9.85 1.48
C ILE A 80 3.49 -9.89 2.99
N GLY A 81 4.77 -10.06 3.36
CA GLY A 81 5.19 -9.89 4.75
C GLY A 81 5.53 -8.45 5.06
N VAL A 82 5.36 -8.06 6.33
CA VAL A 82 5.68 -6.74 6.88
C VAL A 82 6.37 -6.91 8.22
N ASP A 83 7.45 -6.16 8.42
CA ASP A 83 8.31 -6.19 9.62
C ASP A 83 8.44 -4.79 10.24
N ALA A 84 8.48 -3.73 9.43
CA ALA A 84 8.54 -2.35 9.89
C ALA A 84 7.17 -1.72 10.16
N GLY A 85 6.08 -2.51 10.07
CA GLY A 85 4.71 -2.03 10.20
C GLY A 85 4.23 -1.17 9.03
N MET A 86 4.95 -1.18 7.91
CA MET A 86 4.65 -0.40 6.71
C MET A 86 4.56 -1.29 5.48
N ALA A 87 3.66 -0.97 4.55
CA ALA A 87 3.61 -1.56 3.21
C ALA A 87 3.26 -0.51 2.16
N GLY A 88 3.67 -0.77 0.93
CA GLY A 88 3.40 0.17 -0.15
C GLY A 88 3.57 -0.41 -1.55
N PHE A 89 3.20 0.44 -2.51
CA PHE A 89 3.35 0.20 -3.94
C PHE A 89 4.45 1.08 -4.51
N PHE A 90 5.32 0.50 -5.33
CA PHE A 90 6.50 1.17 -5.86
C PHE A 90 6.71 0.85 -7.34
N ARG A 91 7.40 1.75 -8.04
CA ARG A 91 7.91 1.52 -9.40
C ARG A 91 9.06 0.50 -9.42
N ASP A 92 10.01 0.70 -8.51
CA ASP A 92 11.16 -0.17 -8.26
C ASP A 92 11.71 0.21 -6.88
N LYS A 93 11.23 -0.44 -5.82
CA LYS A 93 11.70 -0.15 -4.48
C LYS A 93 13.21 -0.45 -4.39
N PRO A 94 14.06 0.54 -4.06
CA PRO A 94 15.49 0.33 -3.95
C PRO A 94 15.85 -0.39 -2.65
N ASP A 95 17.03 -0.99 -2.61
CA ASP A 95 17.60 -1.53 -1.38
C ASP A 95 18.22 -0.38 -0.60
N TYR A 96 17.60 0.01 0.52
CA TYR A 96 18.10 1.11 1.33
C TYR A 96 19.31 0.65 2.15
N THR A 97 20.32 1.51 2.21
CA THR A 97 21.28 1.48 3.31
C THR A 97 20.62 1.92 4.62
N ASP A 98 21.23 1.63 5.77
CA ASP A 98 20.71 2.05 7.09
C ASP A 98 20.45 3.56 7.16
N GLU A 99 21.32 4.37 6.55
CA GLU A 99 21.14 5.82 6.49
C GLU A 99 19.94 6.19 5.61
N GLU A 100 19.80 5.60 4.42
CA GLU A 100 18.65 5.87 3.54
C GLU A 100 17.33 5.43 4.18
N TRP A 101 17.34 4.32 4.91
CA TRP A 101 16.19 3.85 5.69
C TRP A 101 15.82 4.84 6.80
N TYR A 102 16.81 5.33 7.54
CA TYR A 102 16.58 6.35 8.56
C TYR A 102 16.02 7.65 7.96
N GLN A 103 16.57 8.09 6.83
CA GLN A 103 16.06 9.25 6.11
C GLN A 103 14.64 9.03 5.62
N PHE A 104 14.32 7.84 5.11
CA PHE A 104 12.96 7.45 4.73
C PHE A 104 11.99 7.55 5.92
N CYS A 105 12.32 6.91 7.04
CA CYS A 105 11.50 6.92 8.25
C CYS A 105 11.28 8.33 8.81
N SER A 106 12.29 9.21 8.70
CA SER A 106 12.19 10.59 9.16
C SER A 106 11.25 11.47 8.32
N ARG A 107 11.02 11.08 7.05
CA ARG A 107 10.13 11.79 6.12
C ARG A 107 8.70 11.26 6.16
N PHE A 108 8.50 10.06 6.68
CA PHE A 108 7.19 9.45 6.80
C PHE A 108 6.33 10.23 7.80
N ASP A 109 5.12 10.58 7.39
CA ASP A 109 4.17 11.29 8.25
C ASP A 109 3.41 10.31 9.15
N HIS A 110 4.04 9.94 10.28
CA HIS A 110 3.47 9.07 11.33
C HIS A 110 2.18 9.62 11.96
N ARG A 111 1.77 10.86 11.66
CA ARG A 111 0.47 11.39 12.12
C ARG A 111 -0.66 11.03 11.17
N LYS A 112 -0.34 10.83 9.90
CA LYS A 112 -1.29 10.46 8.85
C LYS A 112 -1.30 8.96 8.58
N CYS A 113 -0.25 8.26 9.00
CA CYS A 113 -0.07 6.84 8.74
C CYS A 113 0.14 6.49 7.25
N TYR A 114 0.45 7.47 6.41
CA TYR A 114 0.75 7.27 5.00
C TYR A 114 1.61 8.40 4.43
N THR A 115 2.31 8.13 3.33
CA THR A 115 3.13 9.12 2.61
C THR A 115 3.24 8.78 1.13
N GLY A 116 3.09 9.80 0.27
CA GLY A 116 3.37 9.72 -1.16
C GLY A 116 4.83 10.04 -1.50
N LEU A 117 5.39 9.34 -2.47
CA LEU A 117 6.76 9.45 -2.96
C LEU A 117 6.75 9.61 -4.49
N ASP A 118 7.84 10.11 -5.08
CA ASP A 118 7.98 10.23 -6.53
C ASP A 118 7.97 8.87 -7.28
N TYR A 119 8.15 7.78 -6.54
CA TYR A 119 8.26 6.41 -7.06
C TYR A 119 7.31 5.43 -6.37
N GLY A 120 6.37 5.90 -5.56
CA GLY A 120 5.45 5.00 -4.86
C GLY A 120 4.55 5.70 -3.84
N VAL A 121 3.76 4.90 -3.15
CA VAL A 121 2.95 5.30 -2.00
C VAL A 121 3.09 4.24 -0.90
N VAL A 122 3.15 4.69 0.35
CA VAL A 122 3.38 3.81 1.51
C VAL A 122 2.41 4.18 2.61
N SER A 123 1.96 3.17 3.36
CA SER A 123 1.15 3.35 4.56
C SER A 123 1.59 2.40 5.67
N GLU A 124 1.36 2.81 6.91
CA GLU A 124 1.36 1.95 8.08
C GLU A 124 -0.07 1.55 8.44
N SER A 125 -0.30 0.28 8.77
CA SER A 125 -1.62 -0.21 9.20
C SER A 125 -2.02 0.32 10.58
N GLY A 126 -1.02 0.67 11.39
CA GLY A 126 -1.18 0.96 12.81
C GLY A 126 -1.34 -0.29 13.70
N TYR A 127 -1.43 -1.50 13.12
CA TYR A 127 -1.49 -2.77 13.87
C TYR A 127 -0.15 -3.50 13.94
N GLY A 128 0.77 -3.24 13.01
CA GLY A 128 2.17 -3.66 13.12
C GLY A 128 2.65 -4.66 12.06
N ASP A 129 3.54 -5.54 12.48
CA ASP A 129 4.18 -6.60 11.69
C ASP A 129 3.21 -7.77 11.42
N GLY A 130 3.41 -8.48 10.30
CA GLY A 130 2.51 -9.57 9.90
C GLY A 130 2.52 -9.89 8.42
N GLY A 131 1.45 -10.53 7.96
CA GLY A 131 1.16 -10.78 6.55
C GLY A 131 -0.09 -10.03 6.13
N TYR A 132 -0.05 -9.38 4.97
CA TYR A 132 -1.17 -8.63 4.43
C TYR A 132 -1.53 -9.13 3.05
N ASP A 133 -2.83 -9.31 2.83
CA ASP A 133 -3.37 -9.74 1.55
C ASP A 133 -3.29 -8.62 0.52
N VAL A 134 -2.95 -9.02 -0.71
CA VAL A 134 -2.82 -8.13 -1.85
C VAL A 134 -3.85 -8.55 -2.90
N TYR A 135 -4.62 -7.57 -3.35
CA TYR A 135 -5.66 -7.75 -4.35
C TYR A 135 -5.37 -6.93 -5.61
N ALA A 136 -5.91 -7.38 -6.73
CA ALA A 136 -5.96 -6.59 -7.96
C ALA A 136 -7.25 -6.86 -8.73
N ASN A 137 -7.64 -5.93 -9.59
CA ASN A 137 -8.71 -6.18 -10.54
C ASN A 137 -8.22 -6.98 -11.76
N ALA A 138 -9.15 -7.59 -12.49
CA ALA A 138 -8.85 -8.53 -13.59
C ALA A 138 -7.90 -7.97 -14.67
N ASP A 139 -7.97 -6.68 -14.97
CA ASP A 139 -7.15 -6.03 -16.00
C ASP A 139 -5.89 -5.32 -15.46
N ARG A 140 -5.59 -5.46 -14.17
CA ARG A 140 -4.42 -4.90 -13.48
C ARG A 140 -4.31 -3.38 -13.62
N SER A 141 -5.45 -2.69 -13.51
CA SER A 141 -5.56 -1.24 -13.42
C SER A 141 -5.85 -0.71 -12.01
N ALA A 142 -6.06 -1.60 -11.04
CA ALA A 142 -6.22 -1.28 -9.63
C ALA A 142 -5.52 -2.34 -8.76
N PHE A 143 -4.91 -1.91 -7.66
CA PHE A 143 -4.32 -2.79 -6.63
C PHE A 143 -4.70 -2.31 -5.24
N MET A 144 -4.80 -3.24 -4.29
CA MET A 144 -5.10 -2.99 -2.89
C MET A 144 -4.20 -3.83 -1.99
N ILE A 145 -3.69 -3.23 -0.92
CA ILE A 145 -3.17 -3.93 0.26
C ILE A 145 -4.24 -3.78 1.33
N GLU A 146 -4.68 -4.90 1.89
CA GLU A 146 -5.65 -4.95 2.98
C GLU A 146 -4.93 -5.15 4.31
N PHE A 147 -5.12 -4.20 5.23
CA PHE A 147 -4.50 -4.23 6.55
C PHE A 147 -5.46 -4.68 7.64
N LEU A 148 -6.73 -4.33 7.51
CA LEU A 148 -7.80 -4.70 8.44
C LEU A 148 -8.84 -5.53 7.69
N TYR A 149 -9.14 -6.69 8.25
CA TYR A 149 -10.25 -7.52 7.79
C TYR A 149 -11.50 -7.06 8.55
N ASP A 150 -12.60 -6.79 7.84
CA ASP A 150 -13.91 -6.69 8.49
C ASP A 150 -14.26 -8.10 8.99
N GLU A 151 -14.19 -8.33 10.30
CA GLU A 151 -14.54 -9.62 10.93
C GLU A 151 -16.06 -9.94 10.84
N ASP A 152 -16.85 -9.09 10.18
CA ASP A 152 -18.32 -9.18 10.14
C ASP A 152 -18.90 -10.00 8.95
N GLU A 153 -18.07 -10.62 8.11
CA GLU A 153 -18.54 -11.59 7.09
C GLU A 153 -18.31 -13.06 7.54
N GLU A 154 -19.13 -13.54 8.50
CA GLU A 154 -19.43 -14.98 8.71
C GLU A 154 -20.91 -15.32 8.39
#